data_AF-A0A9E6UXD4-F1
#
_entry.id   AF-A0A9E6UXD4-F1
#
_cell.length_a   1.000
_cell.length_b   1.000
_cell.length_c   1.000
_cell.angle_alpha   90.00
_cell.angle_beta   90.00
_cell.angle_gamma   90.00
#
_symmetry.space_group_name_H-M   'P 1'
#
loop_
_entity.id
_entity.type
_entity.pdbx_description
1 polymer ?
#
loop_
_entity_poly.entity_id
_entity_poly.type
_entity_poly.pdbx_seq_one_letter_code
_entity_poly.pdbx_strand_id
1 'polypeptide(L)'
;MAKALSIAATEQVMPSVLGSLSDLAKYIAQTDDLTYFNISSSGPDANYGTLYYCTSGNLSDNNGITAYHATIVTEVFNYLENITGINFEYTSNPYLSDIDFTNYDDGAYAETWDTDTVPNGYTDYAVVNVSTSWGNGSAGLYNGYVYQTFIHEILHALSLGHLGPYNGVGDYEDAYFVNDSWLNSIMSYIPNSGNPNISADIDFAFLQTIMAADILALDYLYGSQNSNGSEFGSEYCFRTDTVYGFNTNITYAMDPILSYLSVYGSTNAYCIVDGGGVDTFDFSGWNFDQVIDLRVSELSSFFPTASNIGGLRGNLTLAVGTVIEKARSGGGDD
;
A
#
# COMPACT_ATOMS: atom_id res chain seq x y z
N MET A 1 9.05 -2.96 -28.91
CA MET A 1 8.14 -4.13 -29.04
C MET A 1 8.67 -5.25 -28.15
N ALA A 2 8.47 -5.11 -26.84
CA ALA A 2 8.48 -6.24 -25.94
C ALA A 2 7.03 -6.73 -25.85
N LYS A 3 6.82 -8.02 -26.07
CA LYS A 3 5.53 -8.69 -25.96
C LYS A 3 5.27 -8.85 -24.46
N ALA A 4 4.35 -8.07 -23.90
CA ALA A 4 3.63 -8.51 -22.71
C ALA A 4 2.94 -9.83 -23.11
N LEU A 5 3.28 -10.91 -22.41
CA LEU A 5 2.68 -12.22 -22.65
C LEU A 5 1.18 -12.08 -22.44
N SER A 6 0.42 -12.28 -23.51
CA SER A 6 -0.97 -12.70 -23.37
C SER A 6 -0.93 -14.04 -22.66
N ILE A 7 -1.25 -14.07 -21.37
CA ILE A 7 -1.75 -15.29 -20.76
C ILE A 7 -2.97 -15.64 -21.62
N ALA A 8 -2.87 -16.74 -22.36
CA ALA A 8 -3.98 -17.26 -23.13
C ALA A 8 -5.16 -17.35 -22.18
N ALA A 9 -6.33 -16.82 -22.57
CA ALA A 9 -7.55 -16.86 -21.78
C ALA A 9 -7.78 -18.30 -21.26
N THR A 10 -7.29 -18.55 -20.06
CA THR A 10 -7.58 -19.74 -19.30
C THR A 10 -9.04 -19.63 -18.93
N GLU A 11 -9.77 -20.71 -19.17
CA GLU A 11 -11.17 -20.90 -18.79
C GLU A 11 -11.46 -20.12 -17.49
N GLN A 12 -12.43 -19.19 -17.52
CA GLN A 12 -12.75 -18.34 -16.37
C GLN A 12 -13.14 -19.24 -15.18
N VAL A 13 -12.19 -19.49 -14.28
CA VAL A 13 -12.41 -20.27 -13.07
C VAL A 13 -12.80 -19.28 -11.99
N MET A 14 -14.07 -19.34 -11.56
CA MET A 14 -14.55 -18.57 -10.41
C MET A 14 -13.55 -18.67 -9.24
N PRO A 15 -13.38 -17.61 -8.43
CA PRO A 15 -12.50 -17.63 -7.28
C PRO A 15 -12.82 -18.84 -6.40
N SER A 16 -11.81 -19.66 -6.13
CA SER A 16 -12.00 -20.99 -5.54
C SER A 16 -11.16 -21.24 -4.30
N VAL A 17 -10.19 -20.37 -4.02
CA VAL A 17 -9.27 -20.50 -2.90
C VAL A 17 -9.60 -19.43 -1.86
N LEU A 18 -9.98 -19.82 -0.65
CA LEU A 18 -10.02 -18.91 0.49
C LEU A 18 -8.61 -18.84 1.09
N GLY A 19 -7.91 -17.73 0.89
CA GLY A 19 -6.52 -17.57 1.32
C GLY A 19 -6.42 -16.87 2.67
N SER A 20 -5.50 -17.31 3.53
CA SER A 20 -5.10 -16.51 4.70
C SER A 20 -4.37 -15.24 4.28
N LEU A 21 -4.22 -14.27 5.18
CA LEU A 21 -3.41 -13.06 4.94
C LEU A 21 -1.98 -13.42 4.52
N SER A 22 -1.41 -14.49 5.08
CA SER A 22 -0.11 -15.00 4.62
C SER A 22 -0.13 -15.58 3.21
N ASP A 23 -1.22 -16.22 2.78
CA ASP A 23 -1.33 -16.77 1.42
C ASP A 23 -1.47 -15.65 0.40
N LEU A 24 -2.31 -14.64 0.69
CA LEU A 24 -2.48 -13.45 -0.13
C LEU A 24 -1.17 -12.69 -0.28
N ALA A 25 -0.46 -12.44 0.82
CA ALA A 25 0.83 -11.75 0.82
C ALA A 25 1.89 -12.46 -0.03
N LYS A 26 2.00 -13.79 0.10
CA LYS A 26 2.93 -14.58 -0.72
C LYS A 26 2.57 -14.52 -2.20
N TYR A 27 1.28 -14.56 -2.53
CA TYR A 27 0.82 -14.51 -3.91
C TYR A 27 1.21 -13.19 -4.58
N ILE A 28 0.93 -12.05 -3.94
CA ILE A 28 1.28 -10.74 -4.51
C ILE A 28 2.80 -10.51 -4.54
N ALA A 29 3.56 -11.03 -3.58
CA ALA A 29 5.03 -10.90 -3.56
C ALA A 29 5.75 -11.83 -4.55
N GLN A 30 5.07 -12.84 -5.12
CA GLN A 30 5.67 -13.86 -5.98
C GLN A 30 4.95 -13.97 -7.33
N THR A 31 4.36 -12.88 -7.81
CA THR A 31 3.78 -12.87 -9.15
C THR A 31 4.89 -13.13 -10.17
N ASP A 32 4.65 -14.07 -11.10
CA ASP A 32 5.63 -14.51 -12.09
C ASP A 32 6.23 -13.30 -12.84
N ASP A 33 7.53 -13.36 -13.12
CA ASP A 33 8.34 -12.33 -13.80
C ASP A 33 8.64 -11.04 -13.00
N LEU A 34 8.17 -10.89 -11.75
CA LEU A 34 8.57 -9.75 -10.92
C LEU A 34 10.00 -9.90 -10.36
N THR A 35 10.78 -8.82 -10.49
CA THR A 35 12.04 -8.59 -9.77
C THR A 35 11.80 -7.60 -8.65
N TYR A 36 12.71 -7.50 -7.66
CA TYR A 36 12.61 -6.54 -6.55
C TYR A 36 13.92 -5.79 -6.31
N PHE A 37 13.86 -4.61 -5.70
CA PHE A 37 15.07 -3.84 -5.42
C PHE A 37 15.95 -4.54 -4.36
N ASN A 38 17.25 -4.64 -4.64
CA ASN A 38 18.22 -5.03 -3.61
C ASN A 38 18.54 -3.83 -2.72
N ILE A 39 17.84 -3.70 -1.60
CA ILE A 39 18.09 -2.64 -0.60
C ILE A 39 19.23 -2.99 0.37
N SER A 40 19.89 -4.15 0.20
CA SER A 40 21.02 -4.51 1.04
C SER A 40 22.29 -3.73 0.68
N SER A 41 23.33 -3.85 1.51
CA SER A 41 24.65 -3.25 1.24
C SER A 41 25.58 -4.11 0.36
N SER A 42 25.06 -5.20 -0.24
CA SER A 42 25.88 -6.15 -1.00
C SER A 42 25.08 -6.92 -2.05
N GLY A 43 25.78 -7.60 -2.97
CA GLY A 43 25.12 -8.30 -4.08
C GLY A 43 24.91 -7.39 -5.29
N PRO A 44 24.32 -7.92 -6.37
CA PRO A 44 23.99 -7.15 -7.56
C PRO A 44 23.02 -6.01 -7.23
N ASP A 45 23.20 -4.85 -7.86
CA ASP A 45 22.29 -3.70 -7.77
C ASP A 45 21.93 -3.25 -6.34
N ALA A 46 22.91 -3.39 -5.45
CA ALA A 46 22.79 -2.99 -4.06
C ALA A 46 22.58 -1.47 -3.92
N ASN A 47 21.43 -1.09 -3.36
CA ASN A 47 20.99 0.28 -3.14
C ASN A 47 21.30 0.81 -1.73
N TYR A 48 21.94 0.01 -0.87
CA TYR A 48 22.38 0.43 0.46
C TYR A 48 21.26 1.01 1.33
N GLY A 49 20.03 0.54 1.16
CA GLY A 49 18.86 0.93 1.93
C GLY A 49 18.19 2.20 1.45
N THR A 50 18.65 2.82 0.36
CA THR A 50 18.08 4.04 -0.21
C THR A 50 17.59 3.80 -1.62
N LEU A 51 16.33 4.10 -1.89
CA LEU A 51 15.78 4.15 -3.24
C LEU A 51 15.50 5.60 -3.61
N TYR A 52 16.08 6.05 -4.72
CA TYR A 52 15.90 7.38 -5.25
C TYR A 52 14.68 7.44 -6.16
N TYR A 53 13.88 8.50 -6.02
CA TYR A 53 12.73 8.72 -6.89
C TYR A 53 12.74 10.10 -7.54
N CYS A 54 12.22 10.20 -8.77
CA CYS A 54 12.16 11.44 -9.52
C CYS A 54 10.75 11.76 -10.01
N THR A 55 10.19 12.85 -9.49
CA THR A 55 8.90 13.42 -9.92
C THR A 55 9.04 14.60 -10.89
N SER A 56 10.27 15.10 -11.06
CA SER A 56 10.64 16.14 -12.02
C SER A 56 11.09 15.51 -13.35
N GLY A 57 11.60 16.34 -14.29
CA GLY A 57 12.08 15.85 -15.58
C GLY A 57 13.07 14.69 -15.44
N ASN A 58 12.73 13.55 -16.03
CA ASN A 58 13.45 12.28 -15.95
C ASN A 58 13.59 11.57 -17.30
N LEU A 59 14.11 10.33 -17.29
CA LEU A 59 14.40 9.59 -18.52
C LEU A 59 13.13 9.11 -19.24
N SER A 60 12.04 8.92 -18.50
CA SER A 60 10.72 8.56 -19.05
C SER A 60 9.89 9.79 -19.43
N ASP A 61 10.08 10.93 -18.75
CA ASP A 61 9.27 12.14 -18.92
C ASP A 61 10.10 13.41 -18.68
N ASN A 62 10.40 14.14 -19.74
CA ASN A 62 11.27 15.32 -19.67
C ASN A 62 10.73 16.48 -18.81
N ASN A 63 9.43 16.51 -18.50
CA ASN A 63 8.83 17.53 -17.63
C ASN A 63 8.33 16.98 -16.30
N GLY A 64 8.34 15.66 -16.12
CA GLY A 64 7.82 14.99 -14.93
C GLY A 64 6.32 15.21 -14.72
N ILE A 65 5.86 14.88 -13.52
CA ILE A 65 4.45 14.93 -13.14
C ILE A 65 4.03 16.31 -12.61
N THR A 66 2.72 16.51 -12.43
CA THR A 66 2.20 17.75 -11.86
C THR A 66 2.67 17.94 -10.41
N ALA A 67 2.78 19.19 -9.96
CA ALA A 67 3.14 19.50 -8.57
C ALA A 67 2.22 18.82 -7.54
N TYR A 68 0.92 18.69 -7.86
CA TYR A 68 -0.04 18.00 -6.99
C TYR A 68 0.25 16.49 -6.89
N HIS A 69 0.50 15.82 -8.02
CA HIS A 69 0.89 14.41 -8.01
C HIS A 69 2.24 14.21 -7.30
N ALA A 70 3.21 15.12 -7.49
CA ALA A 70 4.50 15.07 -6.80
C ALA A 70 4.37 15.18 -5.27
N THR A 71 3.42 15.99 -4.77
CA THR A 71 3.08 16.02 -3.34
C THR A 71 2.58 14.67 -2.86
N ILE A 72 1.63 14.05 -3.57
CA ILE A 72 1.10 12.73 -3.21
C ILE A 72 2.22 11.69 -3.15
N VAL A 73 3.05 11.61 -4.20
CA VAL A 73 4.17 10.67 -4.27
C VAL A 73 5.11 10.82 -3.08
N THR A 74 5.46 12.06 -2.73
CA THR A 74 6.33 12.33 -1.58
C THR A 74 5.70 11.88 -0.27
N GLU A 75 4.40 12.09 -0.09
CA GLU A 75 3.70 11.66 1.13
C GLU A 75 3.58 10.15 1.23
N VAL A 76 3.31 9.46 0.11
CA VAL A 76 3.27 8.00 0.06
C VAL A 76 4.64 7.42 0.40
N PHE A 77 5.72 7.97 -0.15
CA PHE A 77 7.07 7.51 0.20
C PHE A 77 7.44 7.80 1.66
N ASN A 78 7.09 8.96 2.23
CA ASN A 78 7.29 9.23 3.66
C ASN A 78 6.53 8.20 4.54
N TYR A 79 5.30 7.87 4.16
CA TYR A 79 4.51 6.83 4.83
C TYR A 79 5.13 5.44 4.70
N LEU A 80 5.58 5.05 3.51
CA LEU A 80 6.24 3.76 3.28
C LEU A 80 7.59 3.67 3.98
N GLU A 81 8.36 4.76 4.06
CA GLU A 81 9.62 4.82 4.81
C GLU A 81 9.37 4.50 6.29
N ASN A 82 8.34 5.08 6.92
CA ASN A 82 8.00 4.79 8.31
C ASN A 82 7.66 3.32 8.56
N ILE A 83 6.99 2.68 7.61
CA ILE A 83 6.51 1.30 7.77
C ILE A 83 7.59 0.29 7.44
N THR A 84 8.39 0.54 6.41
CA THR A 84 9.34 -0.44 5.87
C THR A 84 10.76 -0.22 6.35
N GLY A 85 11.11 0.99 6.78
CA GLY A 85 12.48 1.42 7.07
C GLY A 85 13.34 1.68 5.82
N ILE A 86 12.79 1.50 4.61
CA ILE A 86 13.49 1.84 3.36
C ILE A 86 13.54 3.36 3.24
N ASN A 87 14.74 3.92 3.03
CA ASN A 87 14.90 5.36 2.82
C ASN A 87 14.49 5.72 1.38
N PHE A 88 13.51 6.59 1.22
CA PHE A 88 13.08 7.06 -0.10
C PHE A 88 13.52 8.50 -0.32
N GLU A 89 14.47 8.73 -1.21
CA GLU A 89 15.08 10.05 -1.39
C GLU A 89 14.70 10.68 -2.74
N TYR A 90 14.09 11.86 -2.71
CA TYR A 90 13.85 12.63 -3.92
C TYR A 90 15.18 13.02 -4.59
N THR A 91 15.29 12.79 -5.89
CA THR A 91 16.38 13.29 -6.72
C THR A 91 15.85 14.09 -7.92
N SER A 92 16.59 15.14 -8.28
CA SER A 92 16.41 15.85 -9.55
C SER A 92 17.42 15.40 -10.63
N ASN A 93 18.31 14.47 -10.27
CA ASN A 93 19.24 13.86 -11.22
C ASN A 93 18.62 12.56 -11.76
N PRO A 94 18.18 12.54 -13.03
CA PRO A 94 17.45 11.41 -13.58
C PRO A 94 18.33 10.17 -13.81
N TYR A 95 19.65 10.29 -13.75
CA TYR A 95 20.57 9.16 -13.82
C TYR A 95 20.86 8.51 -12.47
N LEU A 96 20.30 9.04 -11.38
CA LEU A 96 20.35 8.45 -10.05
C LEU A 96 19.00 7.87 -9.63
N SER A 97 17.95 8.08 -10.40
CA SER A 97 16.59 7.68 -10.03
C SER A 97 16.41 6.18 -10.21
N ASP A 98 15.96 5.51 -9.15
CA ASP A 98 15.54 4.11 -9.20
C ASP A 98 14.06 4.01 -9.58
N ILE A 99 13.25 5.02 -9.25
CA ILE A 99 11.81 5.08 -9.56
C ILE A 99 11.46 6.41 -10.22
N ASP A 100 11.20 6.36 -11.53
CA ASP A 100 10.80 7.51 -12.33
C ASP A 100 9.26 7.64 -12.39
N PHE A 101 8.75 8.86 -12.21
CA PHE A 101 7.32 9.15 -12.34
C PHE A 101 7.01 9.91 -13.62
N THR A 102 5.92 9.52 -14.28
CA THR A 102 5.41 10.18 -15.48
C THR A 102 3.87 10.31 -15.44
N ASN A 103 3.36 11.22 -16.25
CA ASN A 103 1.93 11.35 -16.56
C ASN A 103 1.68 11.44 -18.07
N TYR A 104 2.67 10.99 -18.86
CA TYR A 104 2.70 11.13 -20.31
C TYR A 104 1.68 10.22 -21.00
N ASP A 105 1.52 9.00 -20.48
CA ASP A 105 0.66 7.98 -21.06
C ASP A 105 -0.74 7.98 -20.42
N ASP A 106 -1.73 7.51 -21.19
CA ASP A 106 -3.09 7.33 -20.71
C ASP A 106 -3.15 6.22 -19.65
N GLY A 107 -4.04 6.38 -18.66
CA GLY A 107 -4.25 5.38 -17.62
C GLY A 107 -3.33 5.53 -16.40
N ALA A 108 -3.22 4.44 -15.65
CA ALA A 108 -2.28 4.27 -14.54
C ALA A 108 -1.66 2.86 -14.63
N TYR A 109 -0.35 2.78 -14.42
CA TYR A 109 0.41 1.53 -14.40
C TYR A 109 1.80 1.77 -13.79
N ALA A 110 2.49 0.68 -13.43
CA ALA A 110 3.92 0.70 -13.18
C ALA A 110 4.61 -0.49 -13.85
N GLU A 111 5.89 -0.31 -14.17
CA GLU A 111 6.75 -1.34 -14.75
C GLU A 111 8.09 -1.36 -14.04
N THR A 112 8.63 -2.55 -13.79
CA THR A 112 9.99 -2.76 -13.26
C THR A 112 10.87 -3.40 -14.35
N TRP A 113 12.17 -3.10 -14.33
CA TRP A 113 13.12 -3.57 -15.33
C TRP A 113 14.34 -4.19 -14.66
N ASP A 114 14.67 -5.43 -15.06
CA ASP A 114 16.00 -6.05 -14.92
C ASP A 114 16.62 -6.05 -16.32
N THR A 115 17.62 -5.19 -16.50
CA THR A 115 18.30 -4.94 -17.77
C THR A 115 19.62 -5.67 -17.90
N ASP A 116 19.94 -6.53 -16.94
CA ASP A 116 21.15 -7.32 -17.00
C ASP A 116 21.16 -8.28 -18.19
N THR A 117 22.35 -8.48 -18.76
CA THR A 117 22.52 -9.48 -19.83
C THR A 117 22.18 -10.89 -19.36
N VAL A 118 22.35 -11.16 -18.06
CA VAL A 118 21.91 -12.37 -17.38
C VAL A 118 21.09 -11.92 -16.18
N PRO A 119 19.74 -12.04 -16.25
CA PRO A 119 18.86 -11.59 -15.19
C PRO A 119 19.30 -12.14 -13.84
N ASN A 120 19.40 -11.24 -12.87
CA ASN A 120 19.88 -11.55 -11.52
C ASN A 120 18.73 -11.58 -10.51
N GLY A 121 17.52 -11.17 -10.93
CA GLY A 121 16.30 -11.16 -10.13
C GLY A 121 16.07 -9.86 -9.36
N TYR A 122 16.93 -8.86 -9.55
CA TYR A 122 16.82 -7.54 -8.94
C TYR A 122 16.36 -6.49 -9.94
N THR A 123 15.58 -5.53 -9.45
CA THR A 123 15.13 -4.39 -10.24
C THR A 123 16.24 -3.36 -10.36
N ASP A 124 16.58 -2.98 -11.59
CA ASP A 124 17.50 -1.87 -11.88
C ASP A 124 16.78 -0.52 -11.77
N TYR A 125 15.58 -0.43 -12.34
CA TYR A 125 14.74 0.77 -12.25
C TYR A 125 13.27 0.42 -12.46
N ALA A 126 12.39 1.32 -12.02
CA ALA A 126 10.95 1.26 -12.20
C ALA A 126 10.42 2.58 -12.81
N VAL A 127 9.30 2.48 -13.52
CA VAL A 127 8.57 3.64 -14.04
C VAL A 127 7.12 3.56 -13.58
N VAL A 128 6.62 4.62 -12.97
CA VAL A 128 5.23 4.76 -12.52
C VAL A 128 4.54 5.83 -13.37
N ASN A 129 3.48 5.46 -14.08
CA ASN A 129 2.64 6.39 -14.82
C ASN A 129 1.28 6.58 -14.13
N VAL A 130 0.88 7.83 -13.94
CA VAL A 130 -0.51 8.18 -13.60
C VAL A 130 -0.91 9.42 -14.40
N SER A 131 -1.75 9.22 -15.41
CA SER A 131 -2.27 10.28 -16.28
C SER A 131 -2.96 11.39 -15.49
N THR A 132 -2.82 12.65 -15.93
CA THR A 132 -3.58 13.78 -15.34
C THR A 132 -5.10 13.65 -15.51
N SER A 133 -5.55 12.81 -16.45
CA SER A 133 -6.97 12.54 -16.68
C SER A 133 -7.52 11.40 -15.81
N TRP A 134 -6.65 10.68 -15.10
CA TRP A 134 -7.02 9.52 -14.28
C TRP A 134 -8.05 9.89 -13.18
N GLY A 135 -8.92 8.94 -12.84
CA GLY A 135 -10.01 9.16 -11.90
C GLY A 135 -11.06 10.17 -12.40
N ASN A 136 -11.30 10.23 -13.71
CA ASN A 136 -12.20 11.19 -14.36
C ASN A 136 -11.83 12.67 -14.11
N GLY A 137 -10.53 12.98 -14.02
CA GLY A 137 -10.05 14.33 -13.70
C GLY A 137 -10.30 14.73 -12.24
N SER A 138 -10.62 13.79 -11.36
CA SER A 138 -10.71 14.00 -9.90
C SER A 138 -9.32 14.12 -9.24
N ALA A 139 -8.31 14.53 -10.01
CA ALA A 139 -7.01 14.95 -9.52
C ALA A 139 -7.22 16.16 -8.59
N GLY A 140 -7.39 15.92 -7.29
CA GLY A 140 -7.62 17.00 -6.35
C GLY A 140 -8.22 16.64 -5.00
N LEU A 141 -8.65 15.40 -4.77
CA LEU A 141 -9.02 14.96 -3.43
C LEU A 141 -7.90 14.12 -2.83
N TYR A 142 -7.26 14.66 -1.80
CA TYR A 142 -6.24 14.00 -0.97
C TYR A 142 -6.67 12.60 -0.51
N ASN A 143 -7.98 12.41 -0.37
CA ASN A 143 -8.59 11.21 0.15
C ASN A 143 -9.39 10.41 -0.90
N GLY A 144 -9.10 10.63 -2.20
CA GLY A 144 -9.83 10.03 -3.33
C GLY A 144 -9.05 8.92 -4.07
N TYR A 145 -9.68 8.39 -5.11
CA TYR A 145 -9.14 7.25 -5.88
C TYR A 145 -7.76 7.49 -6.51
N VAL A 146 -7.45 8.72 -6.93
CA VAL A 146 -6.13 9.05 -7.49
C VAL A 146 -5.03 8.86 -6.44
N TYR A 147 -5.30 9.21 -5.18
CA TYR A 147 -4.35 9.00 -4.08
C TYR A 147 -4.11 7.51 -3.85
N GLN A 148 -5.19 6.73 -3.75
CA GLN A 148 -5.13 5.26 -3.65
C GLN A 148 -4.37 4.63 -4.84
N THR A 149 -4.56 5.17 -6.05
CA THR A 149 -3.84 4.71 -7.25
C THR A 149 -2.35 4.94 -7.12
N PHE A 150 -1.90 6.10 -6.62
CA PHE A 150 -0.45 6.31 -6.41
C PHE A 150 0.14 5.30 -5.43
N ILE A 151 -0.56 4.98 -4.34
CA ILE A 151 -0.11 3.91 -3.44
C ILE A 151 -0.01 2.57 -4.19
N HIS A 152 -1.05 2.21 -4.94
CA HIS A 152 -1.10 0.98 -5.73
C HIS A 152 0.05 0.87 -6.74
N GLU A 153 0.27 1.90 -7.56
CA GLU A 153 1.35 1.86 -8.58
C GLU A 153 2.74 1.92 -7.96
N ILE A 154 2.91 2.60 -6.82
CA ILE A 154 4.18 2.57 -6.09
C ILE A 154 4.46 1.16 -5.53
N LEU A 155 3.43 0.44 -5.09
CA LEU A 155 3.60 -0.95 -4.65
C LEU A 155 3.94 -1.91 -5.80
N HIS A 156 3.44 -1.67 -7.02
CA HIS A 156 3.93 -2.37 -8.22
C HIS A 156 5.41 -2.07 -8.48
N ALA A 157 5.84 -0.81 -8.34
CA ALA A 157 7.26 -0.46 -8.44
C ALA A 157 8.11 -1.12 -7.34
N LEU A 158 7.52 -1.42 -6.17
CA LEU A 158 8.13 -2.22 -5.10
C LEU A 158 7.84 -3.72 -5.21
N SER A 159 7.36 -4.17 -6.37
CA SER A 159 7.25 -5.59 -6.78
C SER A 159 6.12 -6.38 -6.15
N LEU A 160 5.02 -5.71 -5.80
CA LEU A 160 3.78 -6.39 -5.46
C LEU A 160 2.88 -6.50 -6.70
N GLY A 161 2.40 -7.71 -7.00
CA GLY A 161 1.39 -7.95 -8.04
C GLY A 161 -0.05 -7.83 -7.52
N HIS A 162 -1.02 -8.10 -8.41
CA HIS A 162 -2.44 -8.13 -8.06
C HIS A 162 -2.84 -9.42 -7.32
N LEU A 163 -4.01 -9.41 -6.68
CA LEU A 163 -4.59 -10.60 -6.01
C LEU A 163 -5.29 -11.59 -6.96
N GLY A 164 -5.16 -11.40 -8.26
CA GLY A 164 -5.62 -12.32 -9.29
C GLY A 164 -4.92 -12.08 -10.63
N PRO A 165 -5.10 -12.99 -11.60
CA PRO A 165 -4.48 -12.88 -12.93
C PRO A 165 -5.23 -11.87 -13.83
N TYR A 166 -5.52 -10.68 -13.31
CA TYR A 166 -6.18 -9.59 -14.04
C TYR A 166 -5.24 -8.39 -14.18
N ASN A 167 -5.42 -7.62 -15.25
CA ASN A 167 -4.65 -6.41 -15.55
C ASN A 167 -5.53 -5.40 -16.30
N GLY A 168 -5.45 -4.12 -15.92
CA GLY A 168 -6.20 -3.01 -16.51
C GLY A 168 -7.68 -2.94 -16.15
N VAL A 169 -8.43 -4.03 -16.30
CA VAL A 169 -9.80 -4.19 -15.82
C VAL A 169 -9.91 -5.55 -15.13
N GLY A 170 -10.60 -5.61 -14.00
CA GLY A 170 -10.88 -6.84 -13.28
C GLY A 170 -12.15 -6.70 -12.45
N ASP A 171 -12.95 -7.75 -12.43
CA ASP A 171 -14.09 -7.92 -11.52
C ASP A 171 -13.87 -9.13 -10.59
N TYR A 172 -14.86 -9.41 -9.74
CA TYR A 172 -14.73 -10.50 -8.78
C TYR A 172 -14.60 -11.87 -9.48
N GLU A 173 -15.19 -12.04 -10.65
CA GLU A 173 -15.09 -13.28 -11.42
C GLU A 173 -13.68 -13.56 -11.95
N ASP A 174 -12.81 -12.54 -12.01
CA ASP A 174 -11.41 -12.66 -12.41
C ASP A 174 -10.46 -12.93 -11.22
N ALA A 175 -10.95 -12.85 -9.97
CA ALA A 175 -10.11 -13.05 -8.79
C ALA A 175 -9.58 -14.48 -8.64
N TYR A 176 -8.39 -14.61 -8.07
CA TYR A 176 -7.86 -15.91 -7.67
C TYR A 176 -8.43 -16.34 -6.31
N PHE A 177 -8.44 -15.40 -5.35
CA PHE A 177 -8.91 -15.63 -3.99
C PHE A 177 -10.38 -15.27 -3.78
N VAL A 178 -11.11 -16.10 -3.03
CA VAL A 178 -12.51 -15.85 -2.61
C VAL A 178 -12.61 -14.55 -1.81
N ASN A 179 -11.57 -14.22 -1.05
CA ASN A 179 -11.46 -13.02 -0.23
C ASN A 179 -10.60 -11.92 -0.89
N ASP A 180 -10.50 -11.89 -2.22
CA ASP A 180 -9.88 -10.77 -2.93
C ASP A 180 -10.72 -9.48 -2.78
N SER A 181 -10.21 -8.52 -2.01
CA SER A 181 -10.80 -7.18 -1.90
C SER A 181 -9.84 -6.16 -1.28
N TRP A 182 -10.21 -4.88 -1.38
CA TRP A 182 -9.56 -3.76 -0.68
C TRP A 182 -9.47 -3.94 0.84
N LEU A 183 -10.28 -4.81 1.46
CA LEU A 183 -10.15 -5.11 2.89
C LEU A 183 -8.81 -5.79 3.23
N ASN A 184 -8.28 -6.59 2.28
CA ASN A 184 -7.09 -7.39 2.49
C ASN A 184 -5.84 -6.78 1.84
N SER A 185 -5.99 -6.18 0.65
CA SER A 185 -4.88 -5.62 -0.15
C SER A 185 -5.35 -4.45 -1.00
N ILE A 186 -4.55 -3.37 -1.03
CA ILE A 186 -4.75 -2.28 -1.99
C ILE A 186 -4.44 -2.71 -3.43
N MET A 187 -3.75 -3.84 -3.62
CA MET A 187 -3.46 -4.43 -4.93
C MET A 187 -4.66 -5.11 -5.57
N SER A 188 -5.79 -5.20 -4.87
CA SER A 188 -7.04 -5.68 -5.44
C SER A 188 -7.69 -4.65 -6.35
N TYR A 189 -8.23 -5.08 -7.48
CA TYR A 189 -9.13 -4.26 -8.30
C TYR A 189 -10.57 -4.25 -7.77
N ILE A 190 -10.87 -5.09 -6.79
CA ILE A 190 -12.22 -5.35 -6.33
C ILE A 190 -12.46 -4.58 -5.03
N PRO A 191 -13.28 -3.51 -5.05
CA PRO A 191 -13.70 -2.86 -3.81
C PRO A 191 -14.53 -3.82 -2.95
N ASN A 192 -14.66 -3.54 -1.65
CA ASN A 192 -15.42 -4.39 -0.71
C ASN A 192 -16.83 -4.72 -1.22
N SER A 193 -17.53 -3.75 -1.79
CA SER A 193 -18.87 -3.92 -2.36
C SER A 193 -18.92 -4.75 -3.65
N GLY A 194 -17.77 -5.00 -4.28
CA GLY A 194 -17.62 -5.77 -5.52
C GLY A 194 -17.42 -7.26 -5.31
N ASN A 195 -17.05 -7.70 -4.10
CA ASN A 195 -16.87 -9.12 -3.79
C ASN A 195 -18.04 -9.63 -2.91
N PRO A 196 -18.85 -10.60 -3.38
CA PRO A 196 -20.03 -11.09 -2.67
C PRO A 196 -19.73 -11.88 -1.38
N ASN A 197 -18.47 -12.23 -1.12
CA ASN A 197 -18.04 -12.92 0.10
C ASN A 197 -17.54 -11.95 1.18
N ILE A 198 -17.44 -10.67 0.86
CA ILE A 198 -17.20 -9.61 1.85
C ILE A 198 -18.54 -9.24 2.46
N SER A 199 -18.57 -9.05 3.78
CA SER A 199 -19.80 -8.66 4.46
C SER A 199 -20.37 -7.37 3.86
N ALA A 200 -21.65 -7.38 3.51
CA ALA A 200 -22.36 -6.20 3.05
C ALA A 200 -22.45 -5.09 4.11
N ASP A 201 -22.11 -5.40 5.37
CA ASP A 201 -21.97 -4.42 6.44
C ASP A 201 -20.64 -3.67 6.41
N ILE A 202 -19.70 -3.98 5.52
CA ILE A 202 -18.46 -3.21 5.34
C ILE A 202 -18.72 -2.13 4.28
N ASP A 203 -18.49 -0.87 4.65
CA ASP A 203 -18.76 0.25 3.77
C ASP A 203 -17.70 0.38 2.66
N PHE A 204 -18.11 0.97 1.55
CA PHE A 204 -17.17 1.44 0.54
C PHE A 204 -16.42 2.66 1.07
N ALA A 205 -15.08 2.60 1.04
CA ALA A 205 -14.23 3.72 1.36
C ALA A 205 -12.92 3.59 0.57
N PHE A 206 -12.37 4.70 0.10
CA PHE A 206 -11.04 4.69 -0.50
C PHE A 206 -9.98 4.49 0.58
N LEU A 207 -8.99 3.68 0.26
CA LEU A 207 -7.86 3.37 1.13
C LEU A 207 -6.90 4.56 1.18
N GLN A 208 -6.42 4.87 2.37
CA GLN A 208 -5.38 5.87 2.60
C GLN A 208 -4.03 5.23 2.91
N THR A 209 -4.03 3.96 3.28
CA THR A 209 -2.85 3.18 3.66
C THR A 209 -2.76 1.93 2.80
N ILE A 210 -1.59 1.31 2.78
CA ILE A 210 -1.47 -0.09 2.38
C ILE A 210 -2.18 -1.00 3.40
N MET A 211 -2.55 -2.21 3.01
CA MET A 211 -3.37 -3.13 3.82
C MET A 211 -2.55 -4.31 4.34
N ALA A 212 -3.16 -5.14 5.18
CA ALA A 212 -2.46 -6.19 5.92
C ALA A 212 -1.68 -7.18 5.02
N ALA A 213 -2.23 -7.58 3.86
CA ALA A 213 -1.49 -8.46 2.94
C ALA A 213 -0.32 -7.74 2.26
N ASP A 214 -0.45 -6.45 1.97
CA ASP A 214 0.59 -5.63 1.34
C ASP A 214 1.79 -5.45 2.28
N ILE A 215 1.53 -5.16 3.55
CA ILE A 215 2.55 -5.02 4.60
C ILE A 215 3.35 -6.32 4.74
N LEU A 216 2.65 -7.45 4.84
CA LEU A 216 3.30 -8.77 4.91
C LEU A 216 4.10 -9.12 3.66
N ALA A 217 3.66 -8.66 2.49
CA ALA A 217 4.37 -8.88 1.23
C ALA A 217 5.65 -8.05 1.16
N LEU A 218 5.61 -6.79 1.60
CA LEU A 218 6.82 -5.96 1.73
C LEU A 218 7.78 -6.52 2.77
N ASP A 219 7.29 -7.00 3.91
CA ASP A 219 8.14 -7.69 4.90
C ASP A 219 8.80 -8.94 4.33
N TYR A 220 8.08 -9.69 3.50
CA TYR A 220 8.60 -10.86 2.81
C TYR A 220 9.75 -10.52 1.84
N LEU A 221 9.61 -9.45 1.06
CA LEU A 221 10.60 -9.02 0.06
C LEU A 221 11.80 -8.28 0.68
N TYR A 222 11.54 -7.42 1.67
CA TYR A 222 12.51 -6.42 2.13
C TYR A 222 12.92 -6.60 3.60
N GLY A 223 12.06 -7.16 4.45
CA GLY A 223 12.28 -7.20 5.90
C GLY A 223 13.51 -8.00 6.35
N SER A 224 13.96 -8.97 5.55
CA SER A 224 15.16 -9.77 5.85
C SER A 224 16.46 -9.20 5.26
N GLN A 225 16.37 -8.16 4.43
CA GLN A 225 17.55 -7.53 3.84
C GLN A 225 18.33 -6.73 4.90
N ASN A 226 19.58 -6.39 4.63
CA ASN A 226 20.41 -5.64 5.58
C ASN A 226 21.30 -4.63 4.85
N SER A 227 21.23 -3.37 5.28
CA SER A 227 22.19 -2.35 4.87
C SER A 227 22.84 -1.75 6.11
N ASN A 228 24.09 -2.14 6.39
CA ASN A 228 24.93 -1.52 7.43
C ASN A 228 24.26 -1.40 8.83
N GLY A 229 23.39 -2.35 9.19
CA GLY A 229 22.68 -2.33 10.48
C GLY A 229 21.36 -1.57 10.49
N SER A 230 20.86 -1.10 9.35
CA SER A 230 19.46 -0.67 9.20
C SER A 230 18.51 -1.83 9.50
N GLU A 231 17.41 -1.51 10.16
CA GLU A 231 16.30 -2.41 10.45
C GLU A 231 15.21 -2.17 9.38
N PHE A 232 14.82 -3.22 8.66
CA PHE A 232 13.75 -3.16 7.66
C PHE A 232 12.58 -4.03 8.08
N GLY A 233 11.37 -3.60 7.72
CA GLY A 233 10.14 -4.31 7.97
C GLY A 233 9.27 -3.67 9.06
N SER A 234 8.01 -4.08 9.06
CA SER A 234 6.94 -3.47 9.84
C SER A 234 7.08 -3.63 11.35
N GLU A 235 7.87 -4.60 11.82
CA GLU A 235 8.14 -4.77 13.25
C GLU A 235 8.97 -3.61 13.86
N TYR A 236 9.60 -2.78 13.03
CA TYR A 236 10.45 -1.67 13.47
C TYR A 236 9.76 -0.29 13.38
N CYS A 237 8.53 -0.21 12.88
CA CYS A 237 7.77 1.03 12.80
C CYS A 237 7.17 1.41 14.17
N PHE A 238 6.96 2.71 14.40
CA PHE A 238 6.20 3.26 15.53
C PHE A 238 6.51 2.71 16.95
N ARG A 239 7.74 2.24 17.24
CA ARG A 239 8.16 1.55 18.50
C ARG A 239 8.06 2.33 19.84
N THR A 240 7.32 3.43 19.88
CA THR A 240 7.08 4.27 21.06
C THR A 240 5.60 4.53 21.20
N ASP A 241 5.10 4.83 22.41
CA ASP A 241 3.68 5.18 22.64
C ASP A 241 3.10 6.11 21.55
N THR A 242 2.20 5.57 20.74
CA THR A 242 1.58 6.24 19.60
C THR A 242 0.08 6.47 19.86
N VAL A 243 -0.42 7.66 19.53
CA VAL A 243 -1.85 7.98 19.59
C VAL A 243 -2.36 8.15 18.16
N TYR A 244 -3.26 7.27 17.73
CA TYR A 244 -3.91 7.35 16.41
C TYR A 244 -5.27 8.02 16.53
N GLY A 245 -5.57 8.96 15.65
CA GLY A 245 -6.85 9.68 15.61
C GLY A 245 -6.78 11.08 16.22
N PHE A 246 -7.70 11.39 17.13
CA PHE A 246 -7.73 12.67 17.85
C PHE A 246 -6.56 12.74 18.84
N ASN A 247 -6.09 13.95 19.14
CA ASN A 247 -4.95 14.15 20.05
C ASN A 247 -3.68 13.37 19.65
N THR A 248 -3.54 13.04 18.37
CA THR A 248 -2.40 12.29 17.85
C THR A 248 -1.07 12.98 18.16
N ASN A 249 -0.05 12.17 18.46
CA ASN A 249 1.35 12.60 18.53
C ASN A 249 2.09 12.37 17.22
N ILE A 250 1.43 11.79 16.20
CA ILE A 250 1.94 11.66 14.84
C ILE A 250 1.83 13.03 14.17
N THR A 251 2.98 13.67 13.94
CA THR A 251 3.01 14.93 13.20
C THR A 251 3.00 14.67 11.69
N TYR A 252 2.56 15.65 10.89
CA TYR A 252 2.61 15.54 9.43
C TYR A 252 4.02 15.26 8.88
N ALA A 253 5.06 15.77 9.56
CA ALA A 253 6.45 15.51 9.19
C ALA A 253 6.92 14.10 9.56
N MET A 254 6.27 13.45 10.54
CA MET A 254 6.50 12.04 10.86
C MET A 254 5.77 11.20 9.83
N ASP A 255 4.44 11.28 9.80
CA ASP A 255 3.61 10.52 8.86
C ASP A 255 2.47 11.40 8.33
N PRO A 256 2.51 11.79 7.05
CA PRO A 256 1.51 12.69 6.49
C PRO A 256 0.13 12.04 6.45
N ILE A 257 0.04 10.72 6.28
CA ILE A 257 -1.23 10.00 6.12
C ILE A 257 -1.90 9.80 7.49
N LEU A 258 -1.17 9.23 8.44
CA LEU A 258 -1.71 8.84 9.74
C LEU A 258 -1.98 10.06 10.65
N SER A 259 -1.25 11.17 10.45
CA SER A 259 -1.52 12.44 11.15
C SER A 259 -2.90 13.03 10.83
N TYR A 260 -3.51 12.64 9.70
CA TYR A 260 -4.85 13.07 9.28
C TYR A 260 -5.97 12.05 9.56
N LEU A 261 -5.71 10.97 10.33
CA LEU A 261 -6.73 9.94 10.61
C LEU A 261 -8.01 10.52 11.24
N SER A 262 -7.93 11.49 12.15
CA SER A 262 -9.12 12.15 12.73
C SER A 262 -9.90 13.04 11.76
N VAL A 263 -9.26 13.44 10.65
CA VAL A 263 -9.88 14.30 9.62
C VAL A 263 -10.60 13.45 8.57
N TYR A 264 -9.99 12.36 8.13
CA TYR A 264 -10.49 11.54 7.01
C TYR A 264 -11.04 10.17 7.44
N GLY A 265 -10.87 9.76 8.70
CA GLY A 265 -11.37 8.47 9.21
C GLY A 265 -12.89 8.28 9.14
N SER A 266 -13.67 9.35 8.96
CA SER A 266 -15.12 9.29 8.71
C SER A 266 -15.52 9.14 7.23
N THR A 267 -14.55 9.14 6.31
CA THR A 267 -14.77 9.03 4.86
C THR A 267 -13.87 8.01 4.16
N ASN A 268 -12.87 7.50 4.86
CA ASN A 268 -11.81 6.68 4.31
C ASN A 268 -11.52 5.44 5.16
N ALA A 269 -10.77 4.52 4.58
CA ALA A 269 -10.33 3.30 5.23
C ALA A 269 -8.82 3.25 5.43
N TYR A 270 -8.41 2.62 6.52
CA TYR A 270 -7.05 2.55 7.02
C TYR A 270 -6.74 1.14 7.55
N CYS A 271 -5.48 0.76 7.46
CA CYS A 271 -4.89 -0.39 8.14
C CYS A 271 -3.73 0.12 8.99
N ILE A 272 -3.81 -0.05 10.31
CA ILE A 272 -2.78 0.42 11.24
C ILE A 272 -1.74 -0.66 11.43
N VAL A 273 -0.48 -0.25 11.37
CA VAL A 273 0.68 -1.06 11.74
C VAL A 273 1.50 -0.32 12.78
N ASP A 274 1.87 -1.04 13.83
CA ASP A 274 2.69 -0.55 14.95
C ASP A 274 3.58 -1.71 15.44
N GLY A 275 4.88 -1.43 15.60
CA GLY A 275 5.90 -2.38 16.03
C GLY A 275 6.15 -2.40 17.55
N GLY A 276 5.53 -1.50 18.32
CA GLY A 276 5.45 -1.59 19.78
C GLY A 276 5.31 -0.26 20.49
N GLY A 277 4.96 -0.30 21.76
CA GLY A 277 4.66 0.91 22.52
C GLY A 277 3.58 0.63 23.54
N VAL A 278 2.92 1.68 24.02
CA VAL A 278 1.62 1.58 24.68
C VAL A 278 0.65 2.51 23.97
N ASP A 279 0.00 1.96 22.96
CA ASP A 279 -0.61 2.70 21.88
C ASP A 279 -2.11 2.90 22.13
N THR A 280 -2.64 3.98 21.57
CA THR A 280 -4.00 4.42 21.83
C THR A 280 -4.72 4.77 20.55
N PHE A 281 -5.86 4.12 20.32
CA PHE A 281 -6.89 4.65 19.44
C PHE A 281 -7.69 5.71 20.19
N ASP A 282 -7.54 6.98 19.82
CA ASP A 282 -8.34 8.08 20.36
C ASP A 282 -9.33 8.56 19.30
N PHE A 283 -10.58 8.10 19.42
CA PHE A 283 -11.70 8.47 18.56
C PHE A 283 -12.70 9.37 19.29
N SER A 284 -12.23 10.09 20.31
CA SER A 284 -13.08 10.86 21.23
C SER A 284 -13.78 12.08 20.63
N GLY A 285 -13.36 12.53 19.45
CA GLY A 285 -13.94 13.69 18.78
C GLY A 285 -15.16 13.39 17.91
N TRP A 286 -15.52 12.11 17.72
CA TRP A 286 -16.71 11.71 16.97
C TRP A 286 -17.90 11.44 17.88
N ASN A 287 -19.12 11.66 17.37
CA ASN A 287 -20.39 11.36 18.06
C ASN A 287 -21.17 10.22 17.38
N PHE A 288 -20.48 9.43 16.55
CA PHE A 288 -21.05 8.24 15.93
C PHE A 288 -20.95 7.06 16.89
N ASP A 289 -21.85 6.10 16.77
CA ASP A 289 -21.71 4.78 17.40
C ASP A 289 -20.55 4.04 16.71
N GLN A 290 -19.63 3.50 17.49
CA GLN A 290 -18.42 2.85 17.01
C GLN A 290 -18.30 1.44 17.54
N VAL A 291 -17.48 0.64 16.87
CA VAL A 291 -17.05 -0.66 17.37
C VAL A 291 -15.54 -0.70 17.22
N ILE A 292 -14.83 -0.60 18.34
CA ILE A 292 -13.37 -0.59 18.35
C ILE A 292 -12.87 -1.96 18.77
N ASP A 293 -12.38 -2.72 17.80
CA ASP A 293 -11.86 -4.07 17.98
C ASP A 293 -10.33 -4.05 18.01
N LEU A 294 -9.77 -4.34 19.19
CA LEU A 294 -8.32 -4.35 19.44
C LEU A 294 -7.71 -5.77 19.35
N ARG A 295 -8.46 -6.77 18.86
CA ARG A 295 -7.91 -8.11 18.70
C ARG A 295 -6.80 -8.11 17.64
N VAL A 296 -5.68 -8.72 17.97
CA VAL A 296 -4.54 -8.85 17.05
C VAL A 296 -4.97 -9.64 15.81
N SER A 297 -4.64 -9.12 14.63
CA SER A 297 -4.76 -9.85 13.37
C SER A 297 -3.67 -10.93 13.30
N GLU A 298 -4.05 -12.16 13.02
CA GLU A 298 -3.13 -13.29 12.90
C GLU A 298 -2.79 -13.59 11.42
N LEU A 299 -1.58 -14.08 11.15
CA LEU A 299 -1.14 -14.51 9.80
C LEU A 299 -2.13 -15.49 9.12
N SER A 300 -2.74 -16.38 9.92
CA SER A 300 -3.67 -17.40 9.45
C SER A 300 -5.11 -16.91 9.28
N SER A 301 -5.39 -15.65 9.59
CA SER A 301 -6.74 -15.08 9.43
C SER A 301 -7.05 -14.88 7.95
N PHE A 302 -8.32 -14.98 7.56
CA PHE A 302 -8.76 -14.70 6.19
C PHE A 302 -9.03 -13.21 5.93
N PHE A 303 -9.19 -12.45 7.01
CA PHE A 303 -9.40 -11.00 7.02
C PHE A 303 -8.65 -10.42 8.21
N PRO A 304 -8.18 -9.17 8.13
CA PRO A 304 -7.67 -8.49 9.31
C PRO A 304 -8.81 -8.21 10.30
N THR A 305 -8.48 -8.03 11.58
CA THR A 305 -9.40 -7.45 12.56
C THR A 305 -9.84 -6.08 12.07
N ALA A 306 -11.13 -5.83 12.11
CA ALA A 306 -11.74 -4.61 11.59
C ALA A 306 -12.62 -3.93 12.66
N SER A 307 -12.56 -2.62 12.68
CA SER A 307 -13.32 -1.71 13.53
C SER A 307 -14.25 -0.84 12.67
N ASN A 308 -15.31 -0.34 13.31
CA ASN A 308 -16.22 0.66 12.77
C ASN A 308 -15.90 2.00 13.42
N ILE A 309 -15.40 2.96 12.67
CA ILE A 309 -15.00 4.26 13.21
C ILE A 309 -15.61 5.40 12.40
N GLY A 310 -15.81 6.56 13.03
CA GLY A 310 -16.19 7.78 12.31
C GLY A 310 -17.50 7.69 11.50
N GLY A 311 -18.40 6.77 11.87
CA GLY A 311 -19.69 6.56 11.19
C GLY A 311 -19.64 5.59 10.00
N LEU A 312 -18.48 5.02 9.69
CA LEU A 312 -18.30 3.96 8.71
C LEU A 312 -18.12 2.60 9.39
N ARG A 313 -18.31 1.54 8.62
CA ARG A 313 -18.17 0.15 9.07
C ARG A 313 -17.02 -0.57 8.38
N GLY A 314 -16.21 -1.28 9.15
CA GLY A 314 -15.06 -2.06 8.67
C GLY A 314 -13.95 -1.23 8.04
N ASN A 315 -13.87 0.06 8.36
CA ASN A 315 -12.96 1.02 7.72
C ASN A 315 -11.65 1.24 8.48
N LEU A 316 -11.45 0.62 9.64
CA LEU A 316 -10.16 0.61 10.33
C LEU A 316 -9.75 -0.82 10.62
N THR A 317 -8.64 -1.26 10.04
CA THR A 317 -8.11 -2.61 10.27
C THR A 317 -6.77 -2.58 10.99
N LEU A 318 -6.38 -3.72 11.56
CA LEU A 318 -5.05 -3.92 12.13
C LEU A 318 -4.21 -4.82 11.22
N ALA A 319 -2.98 -4.40 10.93
CA ALA A 319 -1.97 -5.25 10.33
C ALA A 319 -1.65 -6.43 11.25
N VAL A 320 -1.05 -7.48 10.68
CA VAL A 320 -0.74 -8.68 11.45
C VAL A 320 0.31 -8.40 12.51
N GLY A 321 0.06 -8.86 13.74
CA GLY A 321 0.97 -8.68 14.87
C GLY A 321 0.90 -7.32 15.56
N THR A 322 0.17 -6.34 15.02
CA THR A 322 -0.04 -5.05 15.66
C THR A 322 -0.89 -5.19 16.92
N VAL A 323 -0.40 -4.60 18.02
CA VAL A 323 -1.08 -4.56 19.32
C VAL A 323 -1.39 -3.10 19.63
N ILE A 324 -2.64 -2.82 20.00
CA ILE A 324 -3.07 -1.50 20.49
C ILE A 324 -3.67 -1.72 21.88
N GLU A 325 -3.09 -1.09 22.90
CA GLU A 325 -3.44 -1.38 24.30
C GLU A 325 -4.68 -0.63 24.77
N LYS A 326 -4.97 0.53 24.18
CA LYS A 326 -6.00 1.45 24.66
C LYS A 326 -6.91 1.90 23.54
N ALA A 327 -8.19 2.01 23.87
CA ALA A 327 -9.17 2.71 23.05
C ALA A 327 -9.86 3.78 23.89
N ARG A 328 -10.09 4.93 23.28
CA ARG A 328 -10.94 6.00 23.79
C ARG A 328 -12.00 6.29 22.72
N SER A 329 -13.22 5.88 23.03
CA SER A 329 -14.35 6.03 22.13
C SER A 329 -14.95 7.45 22.18
N GLY A 330 -16.02 7.66 21.42
CA GLY A 330 -16.63 8.96 21.15
C GLY A 330 -17.81 9.29 22.06
N GLY A 331 -18.70 10.15 21.57
CA GLY A 331 -19.96 10.50 22.22
C GLY A 331 -21.15 9.61 21.84
N GLY A 332 -20.94 8.58 21.03
CA GLY A 332 -21.95 7.60 20.63
C GLY A 332 -22.13 6.46 21.63
N ASP A 333 -22.98 5.49 21.28
CA ASP A 333 -23.16 4.25 22.03
C ASP A 333 -22.15 3.20 21.53
N ASP A 334 -20.97 3.18 22.16
CA ASP A 334 -19.78 2.40 21.76
C ASP A 334 -19.55 1.09 22.58
#